data_AF-M9UGH0-F1
#
_entry.id   AF-M9UGH0-F1
#
_cell.length_a   1.000
_cell.length_b   1.000
_cell.length_c   1.000
_cell.angle_alpha   90.00
_cell.angle_beta   90.00
_cell.angle_gamma   90.00
#
_symmetry.space_group_name_H-M   'P 1'
#
loop_
_entity.id
_entity.type
_entity.pdbx_description
1 polymer ?
#
loop_
_entity_poly.entity_id
_entity_poly.type
_entity_poly.pdbx_seq_one_letter_code
_entity_poly.pdbx_strand_id
1 'polypeptide(L)'
;MINRRGLTIMTVFSFIYAILELGIQWDPSKVLSSPAWIKSVFTPAVSLYFYRVIYISIFGFPSYLASRKLLSAETVWYLIYGSIVEDIMYWIVDLKLPFSWAWFYPVYFDIPIDDLIGVVILAAMYKLIKQKSKAGMN
;
A
#
# COMPACT_ATOMS: atom_id res chain seq x y z
N MET A 1 6.21 -16.71 9.99
CA MET A 1 5.01 -17.36 9.40
C MET A 1 3.84 -16.39 9.36
N ILE A 2 3.12 -16.35 8.25
CA ILE A 2 1.89 -15.54 8.10
C ILE A 2 0.82 -16.11 9.01
N ASN A 3 0.17 -15.25 9.80
CA ASN A 3 -0.74 -15.66 10.85
C ASN A 3 -1.97 -14.75 10.90
N ARG A 4 -3.03 -15.23 11.55
CA ARG A 4 -4.31 -14.52 11.64
C ARG A 4 -4.17 -13.14 12.26
N ARG A 5 -3.37 -13.00 13.32
CA ARG A 5 -3.15 -11.71 13.99
C ARG A 5 -2.56 -10.68 13.01
N GLY A 6 -1.54 -11.05 12.25
CA GLY A 6 -0.92 -10.15 11.27
C GLY A 6 -1.89 -9.72 10.17
N LEU A 7 -2.70 -10.66 9.67
CA LEU A 7 -3.78 -10.35 8.71
C LEU A 7 -4.80 -9.38 9.31
N THR A 8 -5.25 -9.61 10.56
CA THR A 8 -6.17 -8.70 11.24
C THR A 8 -5.59 -7.30 11.39
N ILE A 9 -4.33 -7.18 11.84
CA ILE A 9 -3.65 -5.87 11.97
C ILE A 9 -3.65 -5.15 10.62
N MET A 10 -3.17 -5.82 9.57
CA MET A 10 -3.05 -5.18 8.26
C MET A 10 -4.42 -4.82 7.69
N THR A 11 -5.42 -5.71 7.75
CA THR A 11 -6.75 -5.43 7.21
C THR A 11 -7.45 -4.28 7.95
N VAL A 12 -7.41 -4.27 9.29
CA VAL A 12 -8.02 -3.18 10.07
C VAL A 12 -7.31 -1.86 9.79
N PHE A 13 -5.98 -1.86 9.76
CA PHE A 13 -5.20 -0.67 9.44
C PHE A 13 -5.53 -0.15 8.03
N SER A 14 -5.53 -1.02 7.03
CA SER A 14 -5.79 -0.69 5.62
C SER A 14 -7.17 -0.08 5.45
N PHE A 15 -8.19 -0.65 6.10
CA PHE A 15 -9.55 -0.11 6.07
C PHE A 15 -9.64 1.28 6.71
N ILE A 16 -9.02 1.48 7.87
CA ILE A 16 -8.99 2.79 8.54
C ILE A 16 -8.25 3.81 7.67
N TYR A 17 -7.12 3.41 7.08
CA TYR A 17 -6.32 4.29 6.23
C TYR A 17 -7.07 4.69 4.96
N ALA A 18 -7.72 3.74 4.27
CA ALA A 18 -8.58 4.02 3.11
C ALA A 18 -9.62 5.12 3.41
N ILE A 19 -10.27 5.06 4.59
CA ILE A 19 -11.22 6.10 5.02
C ILE A 19 -10.53 7.43 5.27
N LEU A 20 -9.37 7.42 5.94
CA LEU A 20 -8.62 8.63 6.26
C LEU A 20 -8.09 9.32 5.01
N GLU A 21 -7.70 8.53 4.00
CA GLU A 21 -7.16 9.05 2.75
C GLU A 21 -8.20 9.81 1.92
N LEU A 22 -9.50 9.53 2.12
CA LEU A 22 -10.56 10.26 1.44
C LEU A 22 -10.51 11.75 1.78
N GLY A 23 -10.22 12.55 0.77
CA GLY A 23 -10.12 14.00 0.89
C GLY A 23 -8.75 14.53 1.33
N ILE A 24 -7.75 13.67 1.54
CA ILE A 24 -6.38 14.13 1.75
C ILE A 24 -5.78 14.58 0.41
N GLN A 25 -5.29 15.82 0.36
CA GLN A 25 -4.46 16.31 -0.75
C GLN A 25 -3.00 15.99 -0.45
N TRP A 26 -2.51 14.90 -1.04
CA TRP A 26 -1.13 14.45 -0.87
C TRP A 26 -0.10 15.24 -1.69
N ASP A 27 -0.55 16.07 -2.64
CA ASP A 27 0.32 16.97 -3.39
C ASP A 27 0.44 18.34 -2.69
N PRO A 28 1.56 18.65 -2.03
CA PRO A 28 1.73 19.91 -1.31
C PRO A 28 1.65 21.12 -2.23
N SER A 29 1.94 20.97 -3.53
CA SER A 29 1.86 22.08 -4.50
C SER A 29 0.42 22.53 -4.76
N LYS A 30 -0.55 21.61 -4.61
CA LYS A 30 -1.98 21.84 -4.85
C LYS A 30 -2.68 22.50 -3.66
N VAL A 31 -2.04 22.54 -2.50
CA VAL A 31 -2.57 23.20 -1.30
C VAL A 31 -2.47 24.71 -1.46
N LEU A 32 -3.60 25.42 -1.30
CA LEU A 32 -3.68 26.86 -1.56
C LEU A 32 -2.69 27.66 -0.70
N SER A 33 -2.59 27.30 0.58
CA SER A 33 -1.72 27.93 1.58
C SER A 33 -0.24 27.58 1.45
N SER A 34 0.15 26.74 0.49
CA SER A 34 1.57 26.37 0.31
C SER A 34 2.43 27.54 -0.18
N PRO A 35 3.60 27.77 0.44
CA PRO A 35 4.58 28.74 -0.04
C PRO A 35 5.00 28.52 -1.49
N ALA A 36 5.44 29.58 -2.18
CA ALA A 36 5.87 29.51 -3.57
C ALA A 36 7.00 28.49 -3.82
N TRP A 37 7.93 28.36 -2.88
CA TRP A 37 9.03 27.39 -3.00
C TRP A 37 8.55 25.93 -2.92
N ILE A 38 7.47 25.63 -2.17
CA ILE A 38 6.88 24.28 -2.17
C ILE A 38 6.30 24.00 -3.54
N LYS A 39 5.56 24.95 -4.12
CA LYS A 39 4.95 24.81 -5.44
C LYS A 39 5.98 24.64 -6.56
N SER A 40 7.19 25.21 -6.41
CA SER A 40 8.27 25.03 -7.37
C SER A 40 9.00 23.68 -7.23
N VAL A 41 9.11 23.16 -6.01
CA VAL A 41 9.80 21.88 -5.74
C VAL A 41 8.89 20.68 -6.05
N PHE A 42 7.63 20.75 -5.63
CA PHE A 42 6.64 19.69 -5.79
C PHE A 42 6.00 19.75 -7.18
N THR A 43 6.78 19.37 -8.18
CA THR A 43 6.24 19.01 -9.50
C THR A 43 5.41 17.73 -9.40
N PRO A 44 4.51 17.41 -10.36
CA PRO A 44 3.72 16.18 -10.32
C PRO A 44 4.55 14.90 -10.12
N ALA A 45 5.75 14.84 -10.71
CA ALA A 45 6.67 13.72 -10.54
C ALA A 45 7.27 13.66 -9.11
N VAL A 46 7.62 14.81 -8.52
CA VAL A 46 8.16 14.86 -7.15
C VAL A 46 7.08 14.53 -6.13
N SER A 47 5.87 15.09 -6.27
CA SER A 47 4.72 14.80 -5.42
C SER A 47 4.38 13.31 -5.42
N LEU A 48 4.45 12.67 -6.59
CA LEU A 48 4.35 11.22 -6.73
C LEU A 48 5.35 10.47 -5.83
N TYR A 49 6.65 10.71 -6.00
CA TYR A 49 7.66 9.94 -5.28
C TYR A 49 7.64 10.22 -3.78
N PHE A 50 7.35 11.48 -3.42
CA PHE A 50 7.17 11.87 -2.03
C PHE A 50 6.03 11.09 -1.37
N TYR A 51 4.87 11.04 -2.02
CA TYR A 51 3.74 10.25 -1.54
C TYR A 51 4.11 8.77 -1.37
N ARG A 52 4.85 8.16 -2.30
CA ARG A 52 5.30 6.75 -2.18
C ARG A 52 6.18 6.50 -0.96
N VAL A 53 7.11 7.40 -0.66
CA VAL A 53 7.97 7.27 0.51
C VAL A 53 7.14 7.34 1.79
N ILE A 54 6.18 8.25 1.84
CA ILE A 54 5.24 8.36 2.96
C ILE A 54 4.40 7.09 3.08
N TYR A 55 3.79 6.64 1.99
CA TYR A 55 2.94 5.47 1.94
C TYR A 55 3.66 4.20 2.41
N ILE A 56 4.86 3.94 1.88
CA ILE A 56 5.72 2.82 2.33
C ILE A 56 6.05 2.94 3.81
N SER A 57 6.30 4.16 4.30
CA SER A 57 6.62 4.39 5.72
C SER A 57 5.41 4.14 6.62
N ILE A 58 4.23 4.60 6.20
CA ILE A 58 2.95 4.42 6.88
C ILE A 58 2.58 2.94 6.95
N PHE A 59 2.68 2.20 5.84
CA PHE A 59 2.39 0.75 5.79
C PHE A 59 3.52 -0.11 6.37
N GLY A 60 4.75 0.39 6.38
CA GLY A 60 5.91 -0.31 6.92
C GLY A 60 5.78 -0.58 8.41
N PHE A 61 5.27 0.38 9.19
CA PHE A 61 5.13 0.22 10.64
C PHE A 61 4.11 -0.88 11.04
N PRO A 62 2.86 -0.89 10.54
CA PRO A 62 1.92 -2.00 10.73
C PRO A 62 2.46 -3.34 10.23
N SER A 63 3.19 -3.34 9.11
CA SER A 63 3.81 -4.55 8.56
C SER A 63 4.88 -5.12 9.49
N TYR A 64 5.69 -4.25 10.11
CA TYR A 64 6.61 -4.61 11.18
C TYR A 64 5.87 -5.18 12.40
N LEU A 65 4.77 -4.55 12.84
CA LEU A 65 3.97 -5.07 13.96
C LEU A 65 3.34 -6.44 13.66
N ALA A 66 2.94 -6.67 12.41
CA ALA A 66 2.34 -7.91 11.93
C ALA A 66 3.38 -9.05 11.84
N SER A 67 4.59 -8.76 11.34
CA SER A 67 5.66 -9.75 11.17
C SER A 67 6.55 -9.93 12.42
N ARG A 68 6.59 -8.92 13.29
CA ARG A 68 7.55 -8.74 14.40
C ARG A 68 9.01 -8.72 13.96
N LYS A 69 9.28 -8.33 12.71
CA LYS A 69 10.62 -8.26 12.12
C LYS A 69 10.77 -6.97 11.33
N LEU A 70 11.88 -6.25 11.50
CA LEU A 70 12.11 -4.98 10.80
C LEU A 70 12.11 -5.16 9.27
N LEU A 71 12.87 -6.14 8.76
CA LEU A 71 12.91 -6.49 7.35
C LEU A 71 12.95 -8.01 7.20
N SER A 72 11.94 -8.56 6.53
CA SER A 72 11.83 -9.99 6.25
C SER A 72 10.88 -10.24 5.08
N ALA A 73 10.93 -11.43 4.49
CA ALA A 73 9.94 -11.81 3.48
C ALA A 73 8.50 -11.69 4.01
N GLU A 74 8.27 -11.95 5.30
CA GLU A 74 6.95 -11.78 5.92
C GLU A 74 6.56 -10.31 6.08
N THR A 75 7.51 -9.43 6.43
CA THR A 75 7.27 -7.98 6.51
C THR A 75 6.90 -7.43 5.14
N VAL A 76 7.66 -7.79 4.09
CA VAL A 76 7.37 -7.38 2.72
C VAL A 76 6.04 -7.94 2.24
N TRP A 77 5.72 -9.19 2.59
CA TRP A 77 4.42 -9.78 2.28
C TRP A 77 3.26 -9.00 2.92
N TYR A 78 3.36 -8.65 4.21
CA TYR A 78 2.32 -7.88 4.88
C TYR A 78 2.19 -6.47 4.32
N LEU A 79 3.29 -5.85 3.89
CA LEU A 79 3.27 -4.54 3.25
C LEU A 79 2.47 -4.59 1.95
N ILE A 80 2.80 -5.51 1.04
CA ILE A 80 2.09 -5.67 -0.24
C ILE A 80 0.61 -6.04 0.03
N TYR A 81 0.35 -6.94 0.99
CA TYR A 81 -1.00 -7.32 1.36
C TYR A 81 -1.82 -6.14 1.86
N GLY A 82 -1.26 -5.32 2.75
CA GLY A 82 -1.92 -4.14 3.27
C GLY A 82 -2.25 -3.15 2.16
N SER A 83 -1.29 -2.85 1.29
CA SER A 83 -1.47 -1.89 0.21
C SER A 83 -2.60 -2.28 -0.75
N ILE A 84 -2.65 -3.54 -1.18
CA ILE A 84 -3.73 -4.03 -2.07
C ILE A 84 -5.08 -4.00 -1.36
N VAL A 85 -5.12 -4.41 -0.08
CA VAL A 85 -6.38 -4.36 0.69
C VAL A 85 -6.84 -2.92 0.84
N GLU A 86 -5.93 -1.99 1.05
CA GLU A 86 -6.27 -0.59 1.18
C GLU A 86 -6.81 0.00 -0.13
N ASP A 87 -6.13 -0.20 -1.27
CA ASP A 87 -6.63 0.24 -2.59
C ASP A 87 -8.05 -0.29 -2.84
N ILE A 88 -8.29 -1.59 -2.62
CA ILE A 88 -9.64 -2.18 -2.75
C ILE A 88 -10.65 -1.47 -1.86
N MET A 89 -10.30 -1.21 -0.60
CA MET A 89 -11.19 -0.54 0.35
C MET A 89 -11.42 0.92 -0.02
N TYR A 90 -10.39 1.63 -0.49
CA TYR A 90 -10.48 3.01 -0.94
C TYR A 90 -11.53 3.15 -2.04
N TRP A 91 -11.48 2.30 -3.07
CA TRP A 91 -12.45 2.32 -4.17
C TRP A 91 -13.87 1.98 -3.72
N ILE A 92 -14.01 1.03 -2.80
CA ILE A 92 -15.31 0.68 -2.21
C ILE A 92 -15.89 1.87 -1.44
N VAL A 93 -15.08 2.57 -0.64
CA VAL A 93 -15.55 3.68 0.20
C VAL A 93 -15.77 4.96 -0.62
N ASP A 94 -14.93 5.24 -1.63
CA ASP A 94 -15.11 6.39 -2.53
C ASP A 94 -16.31 6.21 -3.48
N LEU A 95 -16.90 5.00 -3.55
CA LEU A 95 -17.99 4.65 -4.47
C LEU A 95 -17.67 4.96 -5.94
N LYS A 96 -16.39 4.89 -6.30
CA LYS A 96 -15.90 5.10 -7.67
C LYS A 96 -15.17 3.86 -8.15
N LEU A 97 -15.30 3.59 -9.45
CA LEU A 97 -14.48 2.59 -10.11
C LEU A 97 -13.05 3.13 -10.27
N PRO A 98 -12.02 2.27 -10.20
CA PRO A 98 -10.65 2.67 -10.50
C PRO A 98 -10.59 3.25 -11.91
N PHE A 99 -10.03 4.44 -12.07
CA PHE A 99 -9.90 5.10 -13.37
C PHE A 99 -8.44 5.41 -13.67
N SER A 100 -8.07 5.57 -14.94
CA SER A 100 -6.68 5.73 -15.38
C SER A 100 -5.94 6.96 -14.85
N TRP A 101 -6.63 7.85 -14.14
CA TRP A 101 -6.06 9.01 -13.41
C TRP A 101 -5.92 8.76 -11.90
N ALA A 102 -6.26 7.57 -11.43
CA ALA A 102 -5.82 7.03 -10.16
C ALA A 102 -4.32 6.75 -10.24
N TRP A 103 -3.54 7.80 -10.05
CA TRP A 103 -2.27 7.76 -9.33
C TRP A 103 -1.45 6.46 -9.54
N PHE A 104 -0.95 6.20 -10.75
CA PHE A 104 0.31 5.46 -11.01
C PHE A 104 0.33 4.04 -11.61
N TYR A 105 -0.77 3.52 -12.15
CA TYR A 105 -0.71 2.21 -12.81
C TYR A 105 -1.67 2.11 -14.00
N PRO A 106 -1.35 1.24 -14.97
CA PRO A 106 -2.28 0.98 -16.06
C PRO A 106 -3.53 0.33 -15.47
N VAL A 107 -4.66 1.02 -15.64
CA VAL A 107 -5.99 0.47 -15.39
C VAL A 107 -6.55 -0.01 -16.73
N TYR A 108 -6.97 -1.27 -16.80
CA TYR A 108 -7.58 -1.84 -18.00
C TYR A 108 -8.99 -2.32 -17.67
N PHE A 109 -10.00 -1.70 -18.27
CA PHE A 109 -11.42 -1.93 -17.95
C PHE A 109 -11.70 -1.86 -16.44
N ASP A 110 -11.28 -0.76 -15.81
CA ASP A 110 -11.48 -0.49 -14.38
C ASP A 110 -10.78 -1.50 -13.44
N ILE A 111 -9.84 -2.30 -13.96
CA ILE A 111 -9.00 -3.22 -13.19
C ILE A 111 -7.59 -2.63 -13.03
N PRO A 112 -7.15 -2.34 -11.79
CA PRO A 112 -5.75 -2.01 -11.49
C PRO A 112 -4.83 -3.19 -11.82
N ILE A 113 -3.97 -3.04 -12.83
CA ILE A 113 -3.08 -4.14 -13.25
C ILE A 113 -1.99 -4.40 -12.20
N ASP A 114 -1.54 -3.36 -11.51
CA ASP A 114 -0.52 -3.49 -10.47
C ASP A 114 -1.02 -4.26 -9.25
N ASP A 115 -2.27 -4.09 -8.82
CA ASP A 115 -2.89 -4.94 -7.78
C ASP A 115 -2.94 -6.39 -8.21
N LEU A 116 -3.28 -6.67 -9.48
CA LEU A 116 -3.29 -8.03 -10.01
C LEU A 116 -1.88 -8.65 -9.97
N ILE A 117 -0.86 -7.88 -10.37
CA ILE A 117 0.54 -8.29 -10.26
C ILE A 117 0.91 -8.51 -8.78
N GLY A 118 0.47 -7.62 -7.89
CA GLY A 118 0.66 -7.70 -6.44
C GLY A 118 0.06 -8.98 -5.85
N VAL A 119 -1.14 -9.38 -6.26
CA VAL A 119 -1.78 -10.65 -5.86
C VAL A 119 -0.96 -11.85 -6.32
N VAL A 120 -0.45 -11.83 -7.55
CA VAL A 120 0.43 -12.90 -8.07
C VAL A 120 1.72 -12.98 -7.25
N ILE A 121 2.35 -11.83 -6.95
CA ILE A 121 3.54 -11.75 -6.11
C ILE A 121 3.26 -12.27 -4.70
N LEU A 122 2.14 -11.87 -4.07
CA LEU A 122 1.73 -12.35 -2.76
C LEU A 122 1.55 -13.87 -2.73
N ALA A 123 0.92 -14.44 -3.75
CA ALA A 123 0.72 -15.88 -3.86
C ALA A 123 2.06 -16.62 -4.00
N ALA A 124 2.97 -16.10 -4.82
CA ALA A 124 4.31 -16.67 -4.98
C ALA A 124 5.13 -16.59 -3.68
N MET A 125 5.16 -15.42 -3.05
CA MET A 125 5.85 -15.20 -1.78
C MET A 125 5.26 -16.06 -0.65
N TYR A 126 3.94 -16.23 -0.58
CA TYR A 126 3.30 -17.09 0.40
C TYR A 126 3.80 -18.54 0.28
N LYS A 127 3.88 -19.06 -0.95
CA LYS A 127 4.43 -20.40 -1.21
C LYS A 127 5.88 -20.51 -0.72
N LEU A 128 6.73 -19.53 -1.04
CA LEU A 128 8.14 -19.50 -0.62
C LEU A 128 8.29 -19.45 0.91
N ILE A 129 7.53 -18.57 1.59
CA ILE A 129 7.53 -18.44 3.04
C ILE A 129 7.08 -19.75 3.70
N LYS A 130 6.04 -20.38 3.16
CA LYS A 130 5.51 -21.66 3.67
C LYS A 130 6.51 -22.80 3.48
N GLN A 131 7.19 -22.87 2.33
CA GLN A 131 8.23 -23.86 2.08
C GLN A 131 9.43 -23.68 3.03
N LYS A 132 9.92 -22.45 3.18
CA LYS A 132 11.03 -22.14 4.10
C LYS A 132 10.67 -22.49 5.55
N SER A 133 9.44 -22.21 5.97
CA SER A 133 8.94 -22.58 7.31
C SER A 133 8.85 -24.09 7.51
N LYS A 134 8.63 -24.88 6.45
CA LYS A 134 8.63 -26.35 6.52
C LYS A 134 10.04 -26.94 6.47
N ALA A 135 10.96 -26.30 5.75
CA ALA A 135 12.33 -26.75 5.60
C ALA A 135 13.22 -26.44 6.83
N GLY A 136 12.90 -25.39 7.59
CA GLY A 136 13.51 -25.08 8.88
C GLY A 136 12.61 -25.51 10.04
N MET A 137 12.43 -26.83 10.24
CA MET A 137 11.69 -27.35 11.39
C MET A 137 12.36 -26.93 12.71
N ASN A 138 11.66 -26.05 13.44
CA ASN A 138 11.91 -25.53 14.79
C ASN A 138 13.08 -24.56 14.96
#